data_AF-A0A4Q2XVL7-F1
#
_entry.id   AF-A0A4Q2XVL7-F1
#
_cell.length_a   1.000
_cell.length_b   1.000
_cell.length_c   1.000
_cell.angle_alpha   90.00
_cell.angle_beta   90.00
_cell.angle_gamma   90.00
#
_symmetry.space_group_name_H-M   'P 1'
#
loop_
_entity.id
_entity.type
_entity.pdbx_description
1 polymer ?
#
loop_
_entity_poly.entity_id
_entity_poly.type
_entity_poly.pdbx_seq_one_letter_code
_entity_poly.pdbx_strand_id
1 'polypeptide(L)'
;DFNVLAVLQYAVDVLNVKHILIVGHYGCGGVKAALENVRHGIIDNWLAPIRSLRRLYKEELENLSPTDALDRLCEYNVLHQAKHVARTTILEDAWARGQEIAIHSWIYRLDSGRISVLADAIKGPLDPNV
;
A
#
# COMPACT_ATOMS: atom_id res chain seq x y z
N ASP A 1 0.08 -10.16 -8.47
CA ASP A 1 0.21 -11.34 -7.59
C ASP A 1 -1.13 -12.04 -7.52
N PHE A 2 -1.23 -13.27 -8.01
CA PHE A 2 -2.49 -14.03 -8.02
C PHE A 2 -3.00 -14.37 -6.62
N ASN A 3 -2.11 -14.46 -5.62
CA ASN A 3 -2.51 -14.75 -4.24
C ASN A 3 -3.43 -13.64 -3.71
N VAL A 4 -2.94 -12.40 -3.72
CA VAL A 4 -3.72 -11.24 -3.27
C VAL A 4 -4.95 -11.01 -4.15
N LEU A 5 -4.83 -11.17 -5.48
CA LEU A 5 -5.96 -10.96 -6.39
C LEU A 5 -7.10 -11.96 -6.17
N ALA A 6 -6.81 -13.22 -5.84
CA ALA A 6 -7.83 -14.21 -5.53
C ALA A 6 -8.61 -13.85 -4.25
N VAL A 7 -7.91 -13.41 -3.19
CA VAL A 7 -8.55 -12.94 -1.95
C VAL A 7 -9.41 -11.71 -2.22
N LEU A 8 -8.88 -10.77 -2.99
CA LEU A 8 -9.56 -9.53 -3.34
C LEU A 8 -10.84 -9.80 -4.13
N GLN A 9 -10.77 -10.62 -5.18
CA GLN A 9 -11.93 -10.97 -6.00
C GLN A 9 -13.03 -11.63 -5.16
N TYR A 10 -12.67 -12.60 -4.32
CA TYR A 10 -13.65 -13.27 -3.47
C TYR A 10 -14.32 -12.29 -2.48
N ALA A 11 -13.53 -11.43 -1.83
CA ALA A 11 -14.07 -10.43 -0.91
C ALA A 11 -15.02 -9.44 -1.61
N VAL A 12 -14.67 -9.00 -2.81
CA VAL A 12 -15.43 -7.98 -3.55
C VAL A 12 -16.65 -8.57 -4.25
N ASP A 13 -16.48 -9.63 -5.03
CA ASP A 13 -17.53 -10.15 -5.92
C ASP A 13 -18.47 -11.15 -5.22
N VAL A 14 -17.95 -11.91 -4.26
CA VAL A 14 -18.74 -12.95 -3.57
C VAL A 14 -19.27 -12.44 -2.23
N LEU A 15 -18.39 -11.90 -1.38
CA LEU A 15 -18.78 -11.42 -0.05
C LEU A 15 -19.37 -10.01 -0.06
N ASN A 16 -19.22 -9.26 -1.17
CA ASN A 16 -19.74 -7.91 -1.33
C ASN A 16 -19.33 -6.97 -0.19
N VAL A 17 -18.05 -7.04 0.22
CA VAL A 17 -17.53 -6.15 1.28
C VAL A 17 -17.63 -4.68 0.86
N LYS A 18 -17.90 -3.80 1.83
CA LYS A 18 -17.99 -2.35 1.61
C LYS A 18 -16.66 -1.61 1.82
N HIS A 19 -15.72 -2.24 2.50
CA HIS A 19 -14.47 -1.60 2.93
C HIS A 19 -13.29 -2.53 2.75
N ILE A 20 -12.25 -2.03 2.09
CA ILE A 20 -10.93 -2.64 2.01
C ILE A 20 -9.97 -1.73 2.77
N LEU A 21 -9.19 -2.30 3.68
CA LEU A 21 -8.20 -1.56 4.45
C LEU A 21 -6.81 -2.00 4.00
N ILE A 22 -6.03 -1.06 3.47
CA ILE A 22 -4.59 -1.23 3.25
C ILE A 22 -3.90 -0.69 4.48
N VAL A 23 -3.38 -1.60 5.30
CA VAL A 23 -2.77 -1.26 6.59
C VAL A 23 -1.28 -1.56 6.55
N GLY A 24 -0.47 -0.52 6.60
CA GLY A 24 0.95 -0.64 6.88
C GLY A 24 1.23 -0.47 8.37
N HIS A 25 2.50 -0.57 8.74
CA HIS A 25 2.90 -0.30 10.10
C HIS A 25 4.30 0.31 10.18
N TYR A 26 4.51 1.17 11.16
CA TYR A 26 5.83 1.71 11.47
C TYR A 26 6.74 0.62 12.02
N GLY A 27 8.05 0.77 11.79
CA GLY A 27 9.04 -0.26 12.14
C GLY A 27 8.96 -1.53 11.26
N CYS A 28 8.39 -1.45 10.05
CA CYS A 28 8.29 -2.60 9.16
C CYS A 28 9.67 -3.11 8.71
N GLY A 29 10.02 -4.32 9.13
CA GLY A 29 11.30 -4.96 8.77
C GLY A 29 11.50 -5.14 7.26
N GLY A 30 10.43 -5.40 6.51
CA GLY A 30 10.49 -5.51 5.04
C GLY A 30 10.77 -4.16 4.37
N VAL A 31 10.14 -3.08 4.85
CA VAL A 31 10.41 -1.72 4.35
C VAL A 31 11.84 -1.29 4.73
N LYS A 32 12.28 -1.61 5.95
CA LYS A 32 13.67 -1.37 6.40
C LYS A 32 14.68 -2.08 5.48
N ALA A 33 14.47 -3.36 5.20
CA ALA A 33 15.32 -4.12 4.28
C ALA A 33 15.34 -3.53 2.86
N ALA A 34 14.23 -2.95 2.39
CA ALA A 34 14.16 -2.26 1.09
C ALA A 34 14.87 -0.89 1.10
N LEU A 35 14.91 -0.21 2.25
CA LEU A 35 15.62 1.05 2.45
C LEU A 35 17.14 0.85 2.51
N GLU A 36 17.58 -0.29 3.01
CA GLU A 36 19.00 -0.68 3.07
C GLU A 36 19.59 -0.95 1.67
N ASN A 37 20.90 -0.78 1.55
CA ASN A 37 21.66 -1.17 0.36
C ASN A 37 22.36 -2.52 0.56
N VAL A 38 21.65 -3.47 1.18
CA VAL A 38 22.12 -4.82 1.49
C VAL A 38 21.31 -5.83 0.68
N ARG A 39 21.98 -6.89 0.21
CA ARG A 39 21.32 -8.04 -0.44
C ARG A 39 20.80 -8.98 0.64
N HIS A 40 19.51 -9.28 0.58
CA HIS A 40 18.83 -10.21 1.49
C HIS A 40 18.48 -11.55 0.81
N GLY A 41 18.89 -11.73 -0.44
CA GLY A 41 18.70 -12.97 -1.21
C GLY A 41 17.39 -12.94 -2.00
N ILE A 42 16.68 -14.06 -2.06
CA ILE A 42 15.48 -14.19 -2.91
C ILE A 42 14.35 -13.21 -2.54
N ILE A 43 14.29 -12.80 -1.27
CA ILE A 43 13.30 -11.82 -0.79
C ILE A 43 13.47 -10.45 -1.44
N ASP A 44 14.64 -10.12 -1.99
CA ASP A 44 14.85 -8.86 -2.70
C ASP A 44 13.94 -8.71 -3.93
N ASN A 45 13.56 -9.82 -4.58
CA ASN A 45 12.59 -9.82 -5.67
C ASN A 45 11.19 -9.44 -5.17
N TRP A 46 10.81 -9.94 -3.99
CA TRP A 46 9.55 -9.61 -3.35
C TRP A 46 9.50 -8.15 -2.88
N LEU A 47 10.63 -7.62 -2.39
CA LEU A 47 10.78 -6.24 -1.94
C LEU A 47 10.99 -5.23 -3.07
N ALA A 48 11.14 -5.69 -4.33
CA ALA A 48 11.40 -4.84 -5.48
C ALA A 48 10.39 -3.68 -5.65
N PRO A 49 9.06 -3.85 -5.44
CA PRO A 49 8.12 -2.73 -5.50
C PRO A 49 8.43 -1.63 -4.48
N ILE A 50 8.80 -1.99 -3.25
CA ILE A 50 9.16 -1.03 -2.20
C ILE A 50 10.48 -0.32 -2.55
N ARG A 51 11.45 -1.06 -3.10
CA ARG A 51 12.71 -0.47 -3.61
C ARG A 51 12.45 0.50 -4.77
N SER A 52 11.45 0.27 -5.61
CA SER A 52 11.00 1.23 -6.62
C SER A 52 10.44 2.51 -6.01
N LEU A 53 9.64 2.41 -4.94
CA LEU A 53 9.15 3.59 -4.22
C LEU A 53 10.29 4.39 -3.59
N ARG A 54 11.26 3.71 -2.97
CA ARG A 54 12.48 4.37 -2.47
C ARG A 54 13.19 5.17 -3.56
N ARG A 55 13.32 4.61 -4.77
CA ARG A 55 13.93 5.32 -5.91
C ARG A 55 13.10 6.50 -6.37
N LEU A 56 11.77 6.35 -6.41
CA LEU A 56 10.84 7.40 -6.83
C LEU A 56 10.89 8.60 -5.87
N TYR A 57 10.97 8.36 -4.57
CA TYR A 57 11.01 9.39 -3.53
C TYR A 57 12.42 9.64 -2.99
N LYS A 58 13.46 9.34 -3.77
CA LYS A 58 14.85 9.35 -3.31
C LYS A 58 15.26 10.69 -2.69
N GLU A 59 14.97 11.79 -3.37
CA GLU A 59 15.35 13.14 -2.93
C GLU A 59 14.74 13.50 -1.56
N GLU A 60 13.46 13.22 -1.36
CA GLU A 60 12.81 13.46 -0.07
C GLU A 60 13.39 12.56 1.02
N LEU A 61 13.53 11.27 0.74
CA LEU A 61 13.99 10.28 1.73
C LEU A 61 15.45 10.50 2.15
N GLU A 62 16.31 11.00 1.25
CA GLU A 62 17.72 11.32 1.56
C GLU A 62 17.87 12.57 2.42
N ASN A 63 16.86 13.44 2.48
CA ASN A 63 16.84 14.65 3.31
C ASN A 63 16.25 14.41 4.71
N LEU A 64 15.83 13.19 5.03
CA LEU A 64 15.23 12.81 6.31
C LEU A 64 16.23 12.08 7.20
N SER A 65 15.98 12.05 8.51
CA SER A 65 16.70 11.16 9.41
C SER A 65 16.43 9.69 9.03
N PRO A 66 17.32 8.72 9.36
CA PRO A 66 17.09 7.32 9.01
C PRO A 66 15.76 6.75 9.53
N THR A 67 15.32 7.18 10.71
CA THR A 67 14.03 6.78 11.29
C THR A 67 12.86 7.41 10.54
N ASP A 68 12.94 8.70 10.21
CA ASP A 68 11.88 9.39 9.49
C ASP A 68 11.76 8.91 8.04
N ALA A 69 12.88 8.60 7.38
CA ALA A 69 12.90 8.01 6.05
C ALA A 69 12.24 6.63 6.02
N LEU A 70 12.46 5.80 7.07
CA LEU A 70 11.79 4.51 7.21
C LEU A 70 10.28 4.68 7.41
N ASP A 71 9.88 5.55 8.34
CA ASP A 71 8.47 5.84 8.62
C ASP A 71 7.78 6.36 7.35
N ARG A 72 8.43 7.29 6.63
CA ARG A 72 7.91 7.87 5.39
C ARG A 72 7.77 6.84 4.27
N LEU A 73 8.74 5.95 4.11
CA LEU A 73 8.65 4.89 3.10
C LEU A 73 7.54 3.87 3.45
N CYS A 74 7.26 3.64 4.74
CA CYS A 74 6.12 2.82 5.16
C CYS A 74 4.80 3.47 4.71
N GLU A 75 4.65 4.78 4.91
CA GLU A 75 3.47 5.54 4.47
C GLU A 75 3.32 5.51 2.95
N TYR A 76 4.40 5.75 2.20
CA TYR A 76 4.36 5.67 0.74
C TYR A 76 3.98 4.29 0.24
N ASN A 77 4.47 3.22 0.87
CA ASN A 77 4.06 1.88 0.51
C ASN A 77 2.55 1.69 0.68
N VAL A 78 1.96 2.11 1.80
CA VAL A 78 0.50 2.01 2.01
C VAL A 78 -0.28 2.76 0.92
N LEU A 79 0.09 4.02 0.67
CA LEU A 79 -0.59 4.87 -0.30
C LEU A 79 -0.51 4.29 -1.71
N HIS A 80 0.65 3.77 -2.12
CA HIS A 80 0.83 3.14 -3.42
C HIS A 80 0.08 1.80 -3.53
N GLN A 81 0.07 0.97 -2.48
CA GLN A 81 -0.71 -0.27 -2.51
C GLN A 81 -2.21 0.00 -2.57
N ALA A 82 -2.72 1.05 -1.89
CA ALA A 82 -4.11 1.46 -2.03
C ALA A 82 -4.47 1.86 -3.47
N LYS A 83 -3.58 2.61 -4.14
CA LYS A 83 -3.73 2.92 -5.57
C LYS A 83 -3.66 1.67 -6.46
N HIS A 84 -2.76 0.74 -6.17
CA HIS A 84 -2.69 -0.53 -6.92
C HIS A 84 -3.98 -1.33 -6.80
N VAL A 85 -4.54 -1.45 -5.60
CA VAL A 85 -5.83 -2.14 -5.39
C VAL A 85 -6.96 -1.43 -6.12
N ALA A 86 -7.01 -0.10 -6.06
CA ALA A 86 -8.00 0.70 -6.78
C ALA A 86 -7.94 0.54 -8.30
N ARG A 87 -6.76 0.27 -8.87
CA ARG A 87 -6.53 0.04 -10.31
C ARG A 87 -6.68 -1.42 -10.75
N THR A 88 -7.12 -2.31 -9.87
CA THR A 88 -7.42 -3.68 -10.30
C THR A 88 -8.73 -3.70 -11.06
N THR A 89 -8.82 -4.57 -12.08
CA THR A 89 -10.07 -4.78 -12.82
C THR A 89 -11.22 -5.16 -11.89
N ILE A 90 -10.94 -5.87 -10.80
CA ILE A 90 -11.92 -6.23 -9.75
C ILE A 90 -12.61 -4.99 -9.18
N LEU A 91 -11.83 -3.96 -8.82
CA LEU A 91 -12.37 -2.72 -8.23
C LEU A 91 -12.99 -1.81 -9.28
N GLU A 92 -12.39 -1.69 -10.45
CA GLU A 92 -12.95 -0.93 -11.56
C GLU A 92 -14.31 -1.49 -11.99
N ASP A 93 -14.43 -2.81 -12.13
CA ASP A 93 -15.69 -3.49 -12.44
C ASP A 93 -16.71 -3.34 -11.30
N ALA A 94 -16.26 -3.31 -10.04
CA ALA A 94 -17.13 -3.10 -8.88
C ALA A 94 -17.76 -1.71 -8.88
N TRP A 95 -16.97 -0.67 -9.13
CA TRP A 95 -17.51 0.67 -9.27
C TRP A 95 -18.36 0.82 -10.54
N ALA A 96 -17.96 0.22 -11.66
CA ALA A 96 -18.72 0.28 -12.92
C ALA A 96 -20.12 -0.35 -12.80
N ARG A 97 -20.26 -1.42 -12.01
CA ARG A 97 -21.57 -2.04 -11.70
C ARG A 97 -22.33 -1.38 -10.54
N GLY A 98 -21.82 -0.26 -10.01
CA GLY A 98 -22.48 0.52 -8.96
C GLY A 98 -22.33 -0.04 -7.54
N GLN A 99 -21.38 -0.94 -7.28
CA GLN A 99 -21.12 -1.46 -5.95
C GLN A 99 -20.46 -0.38 -5.07
N GLU A 100 -21.08 -0.10 -3.92
CA GLU A 100 -20.51 0.80 -2.91
C GLU A 100 -19.33 0.14 -2.19
N ILE A 101 -18.11 0.49 -2.58
CA ILE A 101 -16.89 0.02 -1.93
C ILE A 101 -15.86 1.14 -1.79
N ALA A 102 -15.21 1.20 -0.64
CA ALA A 102 -14.17 2.18 -0.33
C ALA A 102 -12.85 1.51 0.08
N ILE A 103 -11.73 2.05 -0.39
CA ILE A 103 -10.38 1.63 0.00
C ILE A 103 -9.80 2.66 0.96
N HIS A 104 -9.33 2.19 2.12
CA HIS A 104 -8.78 3.01 3.19
C HIS A 104 -7.27 2.80 3.32
N SER A 105 -6.51 3.89 3.49
CA SER A 105 -5.06 3.87 3.67
C SER A 105 -4.70 4.17 5.12
N TRP A 106 -4.35 3.15 5.90
CA TRP A 106 -4.08 3.28 7.35
C TRP A 106 -2.65 2.87 7.68
N ILE A 107 -2.12 3.44 8.76
CA ILE A 107 -0.82 3.04 9.31
C ILE A 107 -0.91 2.80 10.82
N TYR A 108 -0.36 1.68 11.27
CA TYR A 108 -0.37 1.25 12.66
C TYR A 108 0.99 1.45 13.33
N ARG A 109 1.00 2.00 14.54
CA ARG A 109 2.20 2.08 15.39
C ARG A 109 2.30 0.88 16.31
N LEU A 110 3.33 0.06 16.11
CA LEU A 110 3.60 -1.13 16.93
C LEU A 110 3.92 -0.80 18.40
N ASP A 111 4.53 0.36 18.65
CA ASP A 111 4.95 0.79 19.99
C ASP A 111 3.80 1.27 20.89
N SER A 112 2.73 1.77 20.30
CA SER A 112 1.66 2.48 20.99
C SER A 112 0.27 1.91 20.72
N GLY A 113 0.13 1.00 19.76
CA GLY A 113 -1.14 0.40 19.38
C GLY A 113 -2.09 1.36 18.64
N ARG A 114 -1.59 2.52 18.21
CA ARG A 114 -2.43 3.56 17.58
C ARG A 114 -2.48 3.39 16.06
N ILE A 115 -3.64 3.66 15.49
CA ILE A 115 -3.88 3.72 14.04
C ILE A 115 -4.05 5.17 13.62
N SER A 116 -3.42 5.54 12.51
CA SER A 116 -3.61 6.82 11.83
C SER A 116 -4.13 6.60 10.41
N VAL A 117 -5.02 7.49 9.96
CA VAL A 117 -5.49 7.55 8.57
C VAL A 117 -4.51 8.41 7.76
N LEU A 118 -4.01 7.91 6.63
CA LEU A 118 -3.01 8.59 5.82
C LEU A 118 -3.59 9.48 4.72
N ALA A 119 -4.78 9.14 4.22
CA ALA A 119 -5.46 9.87 3.16
C ALA A 119 -6.96 9.60 3.21
N ASP A 120 -7.74 10.44 2.53
CA ASP A 120 -9.16 10.17 2.30
C ASP A 120 -9.35 8.85 1.56
N ALA A 121 -10.45 8.17 1.87
CA ALA A 121 -10.77 6.89 1.25
C ALA A 121 -11.04 7.05 -0.24
N ILE A 122 -10.51 6.13 -1.06
CA ILE A 122 -10.79 6.05 -2.49
C ILE A 122 -12.16 5.37 -2.64
N LYS A 123 -13.12 6.08 -3.24
CA LYS A 123 -14.52 5.63 -3.38
C LYS A 123 -14.97 5.46 -4.84
N GLY A 124 -14.02 5.51 -5.77
CA GLY A 124 -14.30 5.41 -7.20
C GLY A 124 -13.02 5.25 -8.01
N PRO A 125 -13.14 5.05 -9.33
CA PRO A 125 -12.01 4.86 -10.22
C PRO A 125 -11.02 6.02 -10.13
N LEU A 126 -9.72 5.71 -10.14
CA LEU A 126 -8.67 6.72 -10.23
C LEU A 126 -8.51 7.16 -11.68
N ASP A 127 -8.18 8.43 -11.90
CA ASP A 127 -7.84 8.92 -13.24
C ASP A 127 -6.61 8.14 -13.77
N PRO A 128 -6.70 7.49 -14.94
CA PRO A 128 -5.58 6.75 -15.52
C PRO A 128 -4.41 7.67 -15.94
N ASN A 129 -4.63 8.98 -16.03
CA ASN A 129 -3.62 9.97 -16.42
C ASN A 129 -2.92 10.67 -15.23
N VAL A 130 -3.25 10.28 -13.99
CA VAL A 130 -2.69 10.86 -12.74
C VAL A 130 -1.97 9.80 -11.92
#